data_AF-A0A847XBF6-F1
#
_entry.id   AF-A0A847XBF6-F1
#
_cell.length_a   1.000
_cell.length_b   1.000
_cell.length_c   1.000
_cell.angle_alpha   90.00
_cell.angle_beta   90.00
_cell.angle_gamma   90.00
#
_symmetry.space_group_name_H-M   'P 1'
#
loop_
_entity.id
_entity.type
_entity.pdbx_description
1 polymer ?
#
loop_
_entity_poly.entity_id
_entity_poly.type
_entity_poly.pdbx_seq_one_letter_code
_entity_poly.pdbx_strand_id
1 'polypeptide(L)'
;MNLDKRAKRNREISIRVNDYELLELKKRNRGSTVASWLRDIALGVTPVKPVDPELVRQLGRIGSNLNQLTRHVNTERQVDAQVLHEIKAIREQMHLLIESSIQASKRSARENHDR
;
A
#
# COMPACT_ATOMS: atom_id res chain seq x y z
N MET A 1 16.28 30.71 10.47
CA MET A 1 14.95 31.24 10.06
C MET A 1 13.89 30.24 10.47
N ASN A 2 12.89 30.66 11.24
CA ASN A 2 11.77 29.79 11.60
C ASN A 2 10.76 29.83 10.42
N LEU A 3 10.71 28.75 9.63
CA LEU A 3 9.86 28.64 8.46
C LEU A 3 8.57 27.93 8.85
N ASP A 4 7.43 28.61 8.72
CA ASP A 4 6.11 28.03 8.98
C ASP A 4 5.69 27.08 7.84
N LYS A 5 5.42 25.82 8.18
CA LYS A 5 4.97 24.78 7.25
C LYS A 5 3.58 25.05 6.65
N ARG A 6 2.76 25.91 7.25
CA ARG A 6 1.39 26.24 6.81
C ARG A 6 1.30 27.55 6.03
N ALA A 7 2.41 28.27 5.88
CA ALA A 7 2.44 29.53 5.15
C ALA A 7 2.01 29.39 3.68
N LYS A 8 1.38 30.44 3.14
CA LYS A 8 0.95 30.50 1.74
C LYS A 8 2.16 30.36 0.80
N ARG A 9 2.02 29.52 -0.23
CA ARG A 9 3.07 29.25 -1.22
C ARG A 9 3.14 30.41 -2.22
N ASN A 10 4.04 31.35 -1.98
CA ASN A 10 4.22 32.54 -2.81
C ASN A 10 5.47 32.49 -3.72
N ARG A 11 6.22 31.38 -3.69
CA ARG A 11 7.42 31.18 -4.51
C ARG A 11 7.18 30.06 -5.51
N GLU A 12 7.65 30.25 -6.74
CA GLU A 12 7.55 29.29 -7.83
C GLU A 12 8.94 28.73 -8.18
N ILE A 13 8.96 27.46 -8.57
CA ILE A 13 10.14 26.77 -9.10
C ILE A 13 9.72 26.21 -10.46
N SER A 14 10.35 26.68 -11.53
CA SER A 14 10.09 26.20 -12.89
C SER A 14 11.14 25.17 -13.30
N ILE A 15 10.70 24.10 -13.96
CA ILE A 15 11.57 23.07 -14.53
C ILE A 15 11.35 23.00 -16.04
N ARG A 16 12.44 22.87 -16.80
CA ARG A 16 12.36 22.58 -18.25
C ARG A 16 12.39 21.08 -18.44
N VAL A 17 11.48 20.57 -19.27
CA VAL A 17 11.35 19.16 -19.60
C VAL A 17 11.09 19.03 -21.09
N ASN A 18 11.49 17.91 -21.69
CA ASN A 18 11.10 17.54 -23.03
C ASN A 18 9.75 16.78 -23.03
N ASP A 19 9.21 16.48 -24.22
CA ASP A 19 7.89 15.84 -24.35
C ASP A 19 7.82 14.45 -23.73
N TYR A 20 8.91 13.67 -23.82
CA TYR A 20 9.01 12.36 -23.22
C TYR A 20 8.97 12.44 -21.69
N GLU A 21 9.76 13.33 -21.10
CA GLU A 21 9.79 13.58 -19.66
C GLU A 21 8.44 14.09 -19.16
N LEU A 22 7.79 14.99 -19.89
CA LEU A 22 6.47 15.50 -19.54
C LEU A 22 5.42 14.37 -19.52
N LEU A 23 5.46 13.48 -20.51
CA LEU A 23 4.56 12.33 -20.59
C LEU A 23 4.79 11.37 -19.41
N GLU A 24 6.04 11.06 -19.09
CA GLU A 24 6.40 10.19 -17.98
C GLU A 24 6.01 10.80 -16.62
N LEU A 25 6.22 12.10 -16.43
CA LEU A 25 5.79 12.81 -15.22
C LEU A 25 4.26 12.77 -15.05
N LYS A 26 3.50 12.92 -16.15
CA LYS A 26 2.04 12.81 -16.13
C LYS A 26 1.58 11.40 -15.78
N LYS A 27 2.20 10.35 -16.34
CA LYS A 27 1.87 8.95 -16.02
C LYS A 27 2.16 8.60 -14.56
N ARG A 28 3.25 9.11 -14.01
CA ARG A 28 3.68 8.84 -12.62
C ARG A 28 2.95 9.68 -11.59
N ASN A 29 2.40 10.83 -12.00
CA ASN A 29 1.59 11.66 -11.12
C ASN A 29 0.31 10.92 -10.70
N ARG A 30 0.24 10.62 -9.40
CA ARG A 30 -0.93 9.98 -8.74
C ARG A 30 -1.76 10.99 -7.93
N GLY A 31 -1.37 12.26 -7.94
CA GLY A 31 -2.05 13.34 -7.23
C GLY A 31 -2.84 14.27 -8.15
N SER A 32 -3.47 15.28 -7.58
CA SER A 32 -4.30 16.26 -8.29
C SER A 32 -3.53 17.06 -9.36
N THR A 33 -2.23 17.31 -9.15
CA THR A 33 -1.37 18.04 -10.09
C THR A 33 0.06 17.52 -10.05
N VAL A 34 0.73 17.54 -11.21
CA VAL A 34 2.16 17.15 -11.35
C VAL A 34 3.04 18.02 -10.44
N ALA A 35 2.73 19.31 -10.30
CA ALA A 35 3.46 20.23 -9.43
C ALA A 35 3.35 19.87 -7.95
N SER A 36 2.20 19.38 -7.49
CA SER A 36 2.06 18.92 -6.10
C SER A 36 2.85 17.64 -5.86
N TRP A 37 2.72 16.69 -6.78
CA TRP A 37 3.41 15.41 -6.69
C TRP A 37 4.94 15.56 -6.74
N LEU A 38 5.47 16.40 -7.64
CA LEU A 38 6.91 16.71 -7.70
C LEU A 38 7.43 17.36 -6.41
N ARG A 39 6.63 18.23 -5.79
CA ARG A 39 6.99 18.86 -4.51
C ARG A 39 7.08 17.82 -3.40
N ASP A 40 6.10 16.93 -3.31
CA ASP A 40 6.08 15.88 -2.30
C ASP A 40 7.33 15.00 -2.43
N ILE A 41 7.68 14.60 -3.66
CA ILE A 41 8.93 13.89 -3.94
C ILE A 41 10.16 14.69 -3.52
N ALA A 42 10.26 15.96 -3.93
CA ALA A 42 11.42 16.81 -3.64
C ALA A 42 11.60 17.11 -2.14
N LEU A 43 10.53 17.03 -1.35
CA LEU A 43 10.53 17.18 0.10
C LEU A 43 10.71 15.85 0.85
N GLY A 44 10.96 14.74 0.15
CA GLY A 44 11.17 13.43 0.75
C GLY A 44 9.89 12.77 1.26
N VAL A 45 8.71 13.23 0.82
CA VAL A 45 7.45 12.52 1.07
C VAL A 45 7.42 11.31 0.15
N THR A 46 7.52 10.11 0.71
CA THR A 46 7.38 8.87 -0.04
C THR A 46 5.94 8.76 -0.54
N PRO A 47 5.66 8.84 -1.85
CA PRO A 47 4.31 8.66 -2.35
C PRO A 47 3.85 7.25 -1.98
N VAL A 48 2.78 7.17 -1.18
CA VAL A 48 2.21 5.90 -0.73
C VAL A 48 1.90 5.08 -1.97
N LYS A 49 2.52 3.90 -2.10
CA LYS A 49 2.16 2.97 -3.16
C LYS A 49 0.67 2.62 -2.96
N PRO A 50 -0.20 2.79 -3.97
CA PRO A 50 -1.56 2.29 -3.89
C PRO A 50 -1.45 0.80 -3.58
N VAL A 51 -1.86 0.42 -2.37
CA VAL A 51 -2.06 -0.97 -2.00
C VAL A 51 -3.45 -1.32 -2.51
N ASP A 52 -3.59 -2.49 -3.12
CA ASP A 52 -4.88 -3.00 -3.55
C ASP A 52 -5.87 -2.97 -2.36
N PRO A 53 -6.98 -2.21 -2.44
CA PRO A 53 -7.97 -2.14 -1.37
C PRO A 53 -8.53 -3.51 -0.99
N GLU A 54 -8.54 -4.47 -1.92
CA GLU A 54 -8.97 -5.83 -1.64
C GLU A 54 -7.95 -6.59 -0.80
N LEU A 55 -6.66 -6.40 -1.07
CA LEU A 55 -5.58 -6.95 -0.24
C LEU A 55 -5.64 -6.40 1.19
N VAL A 56 -5.93 -5.11 1.35
CA VAL A 56 -6.11 -4.48 2.67
C VAL A 56 -7.33 -5.06 3.40
N ARG A 57 -8.45 -5.27 2.70
CA ARG A 57 -9.65 -5.91 3.27
C ARG A 57 -9.36 -7.34 3.73
N GLN A 58 -8.66 -8.11 2.90
CA GLN A 58 -8.32 -9.50 3.21
C GLN A 58 -7.38 -9.58 4.42
N LEU A 59 -6.39 -8.69 4.52
CA LEU A 59 -5.53 -8.58 5.69
C LEU A 59 -6.33 -8.20 6.96
N GLY A 60 -7.31 -7.31 6.83
CA GLY A 60 -8.22 -6.96 7.92
C GLY A 60 -9.05 -8.14 8.43
N ARG A 61 -9.52 -9.01 7.53
CA ARG A 61 -10.23 -10.25 7.89
C ARG A 61 -9.34 -11.21 8.68
N ILE A 62 -8.10 -11.39 8.25
CA ILE A 62 -7.12 -12.23 8.96
C ILE A 62 -6.83 -11.68 10.36
N GLY A 63 -6.62 -10.37 10.48
CA GLY A 63 -6.40 -9.72 11.77
C GLY A 63 -7.60 -9.86 12.71
N SER A 64 -8.82 -9.76 12.18
CA SER A 64 -10.05 -10.00 12.96
C SER A 64 -10.14 -11.42 13.50
N ASN A 65 -9.86 -12.42 12.66
CA ASN A 65 -9.88 -13.83 13.06
C ASN A 65 -8.81 -14.10 14.14
N LEU A 66 -7.59 -13.57 13.96
CA LEU A 66 -6.53 -13.69 14.97
C LEU A 66 -6.91 -13.04 16.30
N ASN A 67 -7.60 -11.90 16.27
CA ASN A 67 -8.07 -11.22 17.46
C ASN A 67 -9.18 -12.00 18.19
N GLN A 68 -10.08 -12.65 17.44
CA GLN A 68 -11.09 -13.55 18.00
C GLN A 68 -10.43 -14.74 18.70
N LEU A 69 -9.44 -15.35 18.05
CA LEU A 69 -8.66 -16.46 18.57
C LEU A 69 -7.91 -16.08 19.85
N THR A 70 -7.28 -14.90 19.87
CA THR A 70 -6.57 -14.37 21.04
C THR A 70 -7.53 -14.13 22.19
N ARG A 71 -8.72 -13.58 21.93
CA ARG A 71 -9.76 -13.39 22.96
C ARG A 71 -10.26 -14.71 23.51
N HIS A 72 -10.52 -15.68 22.65
CA HIS A 72 -11.03 -16.99 23.04
C HIS A 72 -10.01 -17.74 23.92
N VAL A 73 -8.74 -17.81 23.49
CA VAL A 73 -7.66 -18.41 24.30
C VAL A 73 -7.45 -17.67 25.63
N ASN A 74 -7.52 -16.33 25.63
CA ASN A 74 -7.38 -15.55 26.86
C ASN A 74 -8.58 -15.71 27.83
N THR A 75 -9.79 -15.96 27.29
CA THR A 75 -11.01 -16.11 28.10
C THR A 75 -11.15 -17.53 28.64
N GLU A 76 -10.95 -18.54 27.79
CA GLU A 76 -11.14 -19.94 28.16
C GLU A 76 -9.89 -20.58 28.77
N ARG A 77 -8.73 -19.91 28.68
CA ARG A 77 -7.41 -20.38 29.18
C ARG A 77 -7.03 -21.80 28.70
N GLN A 78 -7.66 -22.26 27.64
CA GLN A 78 -7.42 -23.56 27.02
C GLN A 78 -7.31 -23.36 25.51
N VAL A 79 -6.44 -24.15 24.90
CA VAL A 79 -6.34 -24.25 23.44
C VAL A 79 -7.08 -25.53 23.09
N ASP A 80 -8.29 -25.39 22.57
CA ASP A 80 -9.12 -26.52 22.16
C ASP A 80 -8.97 -26.80 20.66
N ALA A 81 -9.70 -27.81 20.18
CA ALA A 81 -9.68 -28.19 18.76
C ALA A 81 -10.21 -27.08 17.84
N GLN A 82 -11.08 -26.19 18.35
CA GLN A 82 -11.65 -25.09 17.59
C GLN A 82 -10.61 -23.99 17.34
N VAL A 83 -9.78 -23.67 18.35
CA VAL A 83 -8.62 -22.78 18.21
C VAL A 83 -7.63 -23.33 17.17
N LEU A 84 -7.32 -24.62 17.21
CA LEU A 84 -6.41 -25.25 16.24
C LEU A 84 -6.98 -25.22 14.82
N HIS A 85 -8.29 -25.39 14.66
CA HIS A 85 -8.97 -25.28 13.37
C HIS A 85 -8.89 -23.87 12.80
N GLU A 86 -9.15 -22.85 13.62
CA GLU A 86 -9.06 -21.46 13.19
C GLU A 86 -7.62 -21.02 12.85
N ILE A 87 -6.61 -21.47 13.62
CA ILE A 87 -5.19 -21.24 13.26
C ILE A 87 -4.88 -21.84 11.88
N LYS A 88 -5.38 -23.05 11.60
CA LYS A 88 -5.20 -23.69 10.29
C LYS A 88 -5.89 -22.91 9.17
N ALA A 89 -7.11 -22.43 9.41
CA ALA A 89 -7.85 -21.61 8.45
C ALA A 89 -7.17 -20.27 8.17
N ILE A 90 -6.65 -19.59 9.21
CA ILE A 90 -5.85 -18.36 9.06
C ILE A 90 -4.59 -18.64 8.23
N ARG A 91 -3.90 -19.77 8.48
CA ARG A 91 -2.70 -20.15 7.73
C ARG A 91 -3.00 -20.37 6.25
N GLU A 92 -4.08 -21.07 5.92
CA GLU A 92 -4.51 -21.30 4.53
C GLU A 92 -4.89 -20.00 3.84
N GLN A 93 -5.63 -19.11 4.52
CA GLN A 93 -5.96 -17.79 3.98
C GLN A 93 -4.71 -16.94 3.71
N MET A 94 -3.74 -16.91 4.63
CA MET A 94 -2.47 -16.21 4.40
C MET A 94 -1.71 -16.77 3.20
N HIS A 95 -1.63 -18.10 3.05
CA HIS A 95 -0.95 -18.71 1.90
C HIS A 95 -1.58 -18.28 0.57
N LEU A 96 -2.91 -18.30 0.48
CA LEU A 96 -3.62 -17.87 -0.72
C LEU A 96 -3.40 -16.39 -1.05
N LEU A 97 -3.31 -15.52 -0.04
CA LEU A 97 -2.98 -14.09 -0.25
C LEU A 97 -1.56 -13.88 -0.72
N ILE A 98 -0.60 -14.62 -0.17
CA ILE A 98 0.80 -14.51 -0.59
C ILE A 98 0.91 -14.97 -2.04
N GLU A 99 0.31 -16.11 -2.39
CA GLU A 99 0.32 -16.61 -3.77
C GLU A 99 -0.34 -15.65 -4.75
N SER A 100 -1.52 -15.10 -4.41
CA SER A 100 -2.22 -14.14 -5.28
C SER A 100 -1.41 -12.86 -5.49
N SER A 101 -0.76 -12.34 -4.43
CA SER A 101 0.08 -11.14 -4.51
C SER A 101 1.35 -11.35 -5.34
N ILE A 102 1.97 -12.54 -5.25
CA ILE A 102 3.13 -12.92 -6.06
C ILE A 102 2.73 -13.05 -7.53
N GLN A 103 1.59 -13.67 -7.83
CA GLN A 103 1.09 -13.79 -9.20
C GLN A 103 0.72 -12.43 -9.81
N ALA A 104 0.06 -11.56 -9.04
CA ALA A 104 -0.24 -10.20 -9.46
C ALA A 104 1.05 -9.43 -9.78
N SER A 105 2.06 -9.52 -8.91
CA SER A 105 3.37 -8.88 -9.12
C SER A 105 4.09 -9.40 -10.37
N LYS A 106 4.07 -10.73 -10.61
CA LYS A 106 4.64 -11.36 -11.81
C LYS A 106 3.93 -10.93 -13.09
N ARG A 107 2.60 -10.80 -13.06
CA ARG A 107 1.80 -10.35 -14.21
C ARG A 107 2.10 -8.89 -14.55
N SER A 108 2.15 -8.01 -13.55
CA SER A 108 2.54 -6.60 -13.75
C SER A 108 3.97 -6.43 -14.27
N ALA A 109 4.89 -7.32 -13.90
CA ALA A 109 6.26 -7.31 -14.44
C ALA A 109 6.33 -7.72 -15.92
N ARG A 110 5.49 -8.67 -16.36
CA ARG A 110 5.39 -9.10 -17.76
C ARG A 110 4.74 -8.04 -18.64
N GLU A 111 3.63 -7.46 -18.20
CA GLU A 111 2.91 -6.41 -18.95
C GLU A 111 3.73 -5.12 -19.14
N ASN A 112 4.71 -4.85 -18.28
CA ASN A 112 5.65 -3.73 -18.43
C ASN A 112 6.85 -4.05 -19.34
N HIS A 113 7.10 -5.33 -19.68
CA HIS A 113 8.19 -5.73 -20.57
C HIS A 113 7.76 -5.74 -22.06
N ASP A 114 6.47 -5.90 -22.32
CA ASP A 114 5.87 -5.91 -23.67
C ASP A 114 5.39 -4.51 -24.15
N ARG A 115 5.82 -3.42 -23.50
CA ARG A 115 5.47 -2.03 -23.84
C ARG A 115 6.69 -1.14 -24.06
#